data_AF-A0A7W0ZLI9-F1
#
_entry.id   AF-A0A7W0ZLI9-F1
#
_cell.length_a   1.000
_cell.length_b   1.000
_cell.length_c   1.000
_cell.angle_alpha   90.00
_cell.angle_beta   90.00
_cell.angle_gamma   90.00
#
_symmetry.space_group_name_H-M   'P 1'
#
loop_
_entity.id
_entity.type
_entity.pdbx_description
1 polymer ?
#
loop_
_entity_poly.entity_id
_entity_poly.type
_entity_poly.pdbx_seq_one_letter_code
_entity_poly.pdbx_strand_id
1 'polypeptide(L)'
;MHFRHQQFIDSIHSKTKLSVTFYGKEDGKERTRVCAPMDFGPSRRAKDQSDRYHLWDYDSTARTHTLNLLPEQIARIEVLDEKFDPAEFVTWDTRKSTWFVDRNWGIYS
;
A
#
# COMPACT_ATOMS: atom_id res chain seq x y z
N MET A 1 5.74 -14.70 -1.22
CA MET A 1 6.23 -13.31 -1.43
C MET A 1 6.22 -13.00 -2.93
N HIS A 2 5.74 -11.83 -3.33
CA HIS A 2 5.63 -11.44 -4.75
C HIS A 2 7.00 -11.02 -5.29
N PHE A 3 7.30 -11.27 -6.57
CA PHE A 3 8.62 -11.01 -7.16
C PHE A 3 9.04 -9.52 -7.16
N ARG A 4 8.07 -8.60 -7.06
CA ARG A 4 8.30 -7.15 -6.91
C ARG A 4 8.21 -6.64 -5.47
N HIS A 5 8.22 -7.53 -4.48
CA HIS A 5 8.12 -7.14 -3.07
C HIS A 5 9.19 -6.11 -2.69
N GLN A 6 10.44 -6.31 -3.12
CA GLN A 6 11.52 -5.37 -2.82
C GLN A 6 11.22 -3.95 -3.35
N GLN A 7 10.69 -3.83 -4.56
CA GLN A 7 10.35 -2.51 -5.12
C GLN A 7 9.27 -1.79 -4.31
N PHE A 8 8.32 -2.54 -3.77
CA PHE A 8 7.30 -1.98 -2.89
C PHE A 8 7.93 -1.41 -1.61
N ILE A 9 8.81 -2.19 -0.95
CA ILE A 9 9.51 -1.79 0.27
C ILE A 9 10.44 -0.59 0.00
N ASP A 10 11.21 -0.61 -1.08
CA ASP A 10 12.07 0.51 -1.49
C ASP A 10 11.25 1.78 -1.76
N SER A 11 10.03 1.63 -2.26
CA SER A 11 9.12 2.75 -2.53
C SER A 11 8.51 3.33 -1.25
N ILE A 12 8.29 2.52 -0.20
CA ILE A 12 7.98 3.01 1.15
C ILE A 12 9.13 3.91 1.63
N HIS A 13 10.37 3.41 1.61
CA HIS A 13 11.51 4.16 2.12
C HIS A 13 11.78 5.44 1.34
N SER A 14 11.66 5.39 0.00
CA SER A 14 11.93 6.52 -0.88
C SER A 14 10.74 7.47 -1.09
N LYS A 15 9.60 7.20 -0.45
CA LYS A 15 8.33 7.93 -0.60
C LYS A 15 7.86 8.04 -2.06
N THR A 16 8.04 6.98 -2.82
CA THR A 16 7.77 6.95 -4.27
C THR A 16 6.42 6.29 -4.55
N LYS A 17 5.61 6.90 -5.43
CA LYS A 17 4.34 6.32 -5.86
C LYS A 17 4.57 5.08 -6.74
N LEU A 18 3.56 4.23 -6.77
CA LEU A 18 3.54 3.00 -7.57
C LEU A 18 2.32 3.00 -8.47
N SER A 19 2.47 2.47 -9.69
CA SER A 19 1.35 1.93 -10.46
C SER A 19 1.20 0.46 -10.09
N VAL A 20 0.06 0.10 -9.53
CA VAL A 20 -0.24 -1.27 -9.09
C VAL A 20 -1.39 -1.82 -9.91
N THR A 21 -1.14 -2.94 -10.57
CA THR A 21 -2.15 -3.70 -11.31
C THR A 21 -2.53 -4.93 -10.50
N PHE A 22 -3.83 -5.11 -10.24
CA PHE A 22 -4.35 -6.18 -9.40
C PHE A 22 -5.72 -6.68 -9.86
N TYR A 23 -6.08 -7.88 -9.43
CA TYR A 23 -7.40 -8.48 -9.68
C TYR A 23 -8.38 -8.12 -8.56
N GLY A 24 -9.52 -7.53 -8.94
CA GLY A 24 -10.63 -7.21 -8.05
C GLY A 24 -11.22 -8.48 -7.42
N LYS A 25 -11.54 -8.45 -6.12
CA LYS A 25 -12.10 -9.61 -5.41
C LYS A 25 -13.48 -10.03 -5.93
N GLU A 26 -14.29 -9.07 -6.34
CA GLU A 26 -15.70 -9.30 -6.66
C GLU A 26 -15.89 -9.81 -8.09
N ASP A 27 -15.11 -9.31 -9.04
CA ASP A 27 -15.29 -9.56 -10.47
C ASP A 27 -14.09 -10.26 -11.12
N GLY A 28 -12.98 -10.45 -10.39
CA GLY A 28 -11.74 -11.00 -10.92
C GLY A 28 -11.11 -10.13 -12.01
N LYS A 29 -11.60 -8.90 -12.21
CA LYS A 29 -11.12 -8.03 -13.30
C LYS A 29 -9.83 -7.34 -12.88
N GLU A 30 -8.93 -7.24 -13.84
CA GLU A 30 -7.70 -6.51 -13.67
C GLU A 30 -7.96 -5.00 -13.62
N ARG A 31 -7.31 -4.32 -12.68
CA ARG A 31 -7.40 -2.88 -12.47
C ARG A 31 -6.02 -2.32 -12.18
N THR A 32 -5.67 -1.22 -12.81
CA THR A 32 -4.44 -0.47 -12.54
C THR A 32 -4.77 0.80 -11.79
N ARG A 33 -4.00 1.10 -10.73
CA ARG A 33 -4.19 2.28 -9.87
C ARG A 33 -2.86 2.91 -9.51
N VAL A 34 -2.84 4.24 -9.45
CA VAL A 34 -1.72 5.00 -8.89
C VAL A 34 -1.89 5.05 -7.37
N CYS A 35 -0.87 4.58 -6.66
CA CYS A 35 -0.94 4.38 -5.23
C CYS A 35 0.30 4.89 -4.50
N ALA A 36 0.14 5.32 -3.24
CA ALA A 36 1.25 5.36 -2.29
C ALA A 36 1.35 4.01 -1.57
N PRO A 37 2.51 3.33 -1.60
CA PRO A 37 2.74 2.16 -0.76
C PRO A 37 2.80 2.61 0.71
N MET A 38 1.84 2.13 1.49
CA MET A 38 1.73 2.48 2.90
C MET A 38 2.51 1.50 3.77
N ASP A 39 2.21 0.21 3.72
CA ASP A 39 2.79 -0.77 4.63
C ASP A 39 2.73 -2.18 4.05
N PHE A 40 3.47 -3.12 4.65
CA PHE A 40 3.34 -4.54 4.36
C PHE A 40 3.27 -5.34 5.66
N GLY A 41 2.16 -6.04 5.88
CA GLY A 41 1.97 -6.85 7.08
C GLY A 41 0.52 -7.31 7.25
N PRO A 42 0.19 -7.93 8.39
CA PRO A 42 -1.16 -8.37 8.66
C PRO A 42 -2.07 -7.19 8.96
N SER A 43 -3.31 -7.25 8.50
CA SER A 43 -4.32 -6.29 8.94
C SER A 43 -4.72 -6.61 10.39
N ARG A 44 -4.45 -5.68 11.31
CA ARG A 44 -4.85 -5.78 12.73
C ARG A 44 -6.35 -6.00 12.96
N ARG A 45 -7.19 -5.67 11.97
CA ARG A 45 -8.65 -5.80 12.03
C ARG A 45 -9.19 -7.05 11.34
N ALA A 46 -8.39 -7.69 10.48
CA ALA A 46 -8.85 -8.85 9.73
C ALA A 46 -8.77 -10.12 10.58
N LYS A 47 -9.73 -11.04 10.43
CA LYS A 47 -9.62 -12.39 11.02
C LYS A 47 -8.45 -13.17 10.40
N ASP A 48 -8.23 -12.96 9.12
CA ASP A 48 -7.09 -13.49 8.39
C ASP A 48 -5.86 -12.60 8.63
N GLN A 49 -4.83 -13.20 9.23
CA GLN A 49 -3.57 -12.57 9.59
C GLN A 49 -2.49 -12.74 8.51
N SER A 50 -2.88 -13.09 7.27
CA SER A 50 -1.96 -13.10 6.14
C SER A 50 -1.45 -11.69 5.84
N ASP A 51 -0.17 -11.59 5.46
CA ASP A 51 0.45 -10.32 5.07
C ASP A 51 -0.18 -9.74 3.80
N ARG A 52 -0.37 -8.43 3.81
CA ARG A 52 -1.02 -7.68 2.74
C ARG A 52 -0.21 -6.45 2.38
N TYR A 53 -0.34 -6.05 1.13
CA TYR A 53 0.09 -4.74 0.66
C TYR A 53 -0.98 -3.71 1.02
N HIS A 54 -0.62 -2.80 1.92
CA HIS A 54 -1.44 -1.66 2.29
C HIS A 54 -1.06 -0.48 1.41
N LEU A 55 -2.03 0.06 0.69
CA LEU A 55 -1.84 1.08 -0.33
C LEU A 55 -2.86 2.20 -0.14
N TRP A 56 -2.46 3.43 -0.42
CA TRP A 56 -3.37 4.55 -0.60
C TRP A 56 -3.63 4.76 -2.09
N ASP A 57 -4.86 4.59 -2.54
CA ASP A 57 -5.31 4.74 -3.92
C ASP A 57 -5.70 6.19 -4.23
N TYR A 58 -4.91 6.84 -5.08
CA TYR A 58 -5.16 8.21 -5.52
C TYR A 58 -6.31 8.32 -6.54
N ASP A 59 -6.64 7.22 -7.23
CA ASP A 59 -7.69 7.20 -8.26
C ASP A 59 -9.06 6.79 -7.67
N SER A 60 -9.11 6.40 -6.40
CA SER A 60 -10.36 6.01 -5.75
C SER A 60 -11.28 7.21 -5.58
N THR A 61 -12.52 7.08 -6.07
CA THR A 61 -13.62 8.01 -5.75
C THR A 61 -14.46 7.52 -4.57
N ALA A 62 -14.05 6.42 -3.93
CA ALA A 62 -14.80 5.81 -2.84
C ALA A 62 -14.56 6.55 -1.52
N ARG A 63 -15.45 6.31 -0.54
CA ARG A 63 -15.31 6.85 0.82
C ARG A 63 -13.99 6.45 1.49
N THR A 64 -13.38 5.34 1.07
CA THR A 64 -12.08 4.86 1.55
C THR A 64 -11.11 4.72 0.39
N HIS A 65 -9.98 5.43 0.47
CA HIS A 65 -8.89 5.33 -0.50
C HIS A 65 -7.92 4.19 -0.18
N THR A 66 -8.08 3.47 0.93
CA THR A 66 -7.14 2.39 1.28
C THR A 66 -7.44 1.10 0.53
N LEU A 67 -6.44 0.57 -0.16
CA LEU A 67 -6.44 -0.77 -0.74
C LEU A 67 -5.62 -1.73 0.14
N ASN A 68 -6.14 -2.94 0.31
CA ASN A 68 -5.49 -4.01 1.07
C ASN A 68 -5.44 -5.27 0.19
N LEU A 69 -4.31 -5.52 -0.44
CA LEU A 69 -4.16 -6.56 -1.45
C LEU A 69 -3.31 -7.72 -0.91
N LEU A 70 -3.81 -8.95 -1.07
CA LEU A 70 -2.95 -10.12 -0.87
C LEU A 70 -1.91 -10.21 -1.99
N PRO A 71 -0.74 -10.83 -1.73
CA PRO A 71 0.29 -11.00 -2.77
C PRO A 71 -0.23 -11.66 -4.05
N GLU A 72 -1.16 -12.59 -3.94
CA GLU A 72 -1.74 -13.33 -5.08
C GLU A 72 -2.70 -12.48 -5.91
N GLN A 73 -3.17 -11.35 -5.38
CA GLN A 73 -4.04 -10.43 -6.12
C GLN A 73 -3.25 -9.48 -7.01
N ILE A 74 -1.95 -9.30 -6.76
CA ILE A 74 -1.11 -8.36 -7.50
C ILE A 74 -0.61 -9.04 -8.77
N ALA A 75 -0.94 -8.44 -9.91
CA ALA A 75 -0.42 -8.84 -11.22
C ALA A 75 0.89 -8.11 -11.54
N ARG A 76 0.97 -6.81 -11.21
CA ARG A 76 2.13 -5.96 -11.54
C ARG A 76 2.32 -4.83 -10.53
N ILE A 77 3.58 -4.47 -10.31
CA ILE A 77 3.99 -3.27 -9.57
C ILE A 77 5.04 -2.56 -10.43
N GLU A 78 4.84 -1.25 -10.64
CA GLU A 78 5.77 -0.38 -11.34
C GLU A 78 6.05 0.86 -10.50
N VAL A 79 7.32 1.24 -10.38
CA VAL A 79 7.73 2.45 -9.68
C VAL A 79 7.53 3.64 -10.61
N LEU A 80 6.92 4.70 -10.10
CA LEU A 80 6.70 5.96 -10.82
C LEU A 80 7.76 6.98 -10.41
N ASP A 81 7.94 8.04 -11.20
CA ASP A 81 8.87 9.13 -10.88
C ASP A 81 8.26 10.18 -9.92
N GLU A 82 7.04 9.94 -9.44
CA GLU A 82 6.32 10.80 -8.53
C GLU A 82 6.53 10.43 -7.06
N LYS A 83 6.55 11.44 -6.19
CA LYS A 83 6.59 11.26 -4.73
C LYS A 83 5.21 11.39 -4.13
N PHE A 84 4.98 10.69 -3.02
CA PHE A 84 3.82 10.92 -2.16
C PHE A 84 4.22 11.65 -0.89
N ASP A 85 3.26 12.34 -0.27
CA ASP A 85 3.43 12.91 1.06
C ASP A 85 2.61 12.09 2.08
N PRO A 86 3.25 11.45 3.08
CA PRO A 86 2.54 10.75 4.15
C PRO A 86 1.45 11.59 4.84
N ALA A 87 1.60 12.93 4.87
CA ALA A 87 0.60 13.82 5.45
C ALA A 87 -0.77 13.76 4.74
N GLU A 88 -0.82 13.30 3.49
CA GLU A 88 -2.06 13.16 2.70
C GLU A 88 -3.00 12.09 3.25
N PHE A 89 -2.46 11.07 3.96
CA PHE A 89 -3.24 9.91 4.38
C PHE A 89 -2.99 9.46 5.82
N VAL A 90 -1.85 9.81 6.43
CA VAL A 90 -1.55 9.46 7.82
C VAL A 90 -2.23 10.45 8.77
N THR A 91 -3.48 10.13 9.14
CA THR A 91 -4.31 10.95 10.04
C THR A 91 -4.40 10.39 11.46
N TRP A 92 -3.73 9.28 11.74
CA TRP A 92 -3.76 8.60 13.04
C TRP A 92 -2.43 8.68 13.78
N ASP A 93 -2.45 8.34 15.08
CA ASP A 93 -1.24 8.25 15.90
C ASP A 93 -0.47 6.96 15.59
N THR A 94 0.62 7.08 14.83
CA THR A 94 1.49 5.96 14.43
C THR A 94 2.15 5.26 15.62
N ARG A 95 2.24 5.91 16.78
CA ARG A 95 2.76 5.27 18.01
C ARG A 95 1.78 4.24 18.58
N LYS A 96 0.47 4.42 18.33
CA LYS A 96 -0.58 3.49 18.77
C LYS A 96 -0.92 2.44 17.72
N SER A 97 -0.76 2.79 16.45
CA SER A 97 -0.89 1.87 15.33
C SER A 97 0.39 1.91 14.52
N THR A 98 1.42 1.25 15.07
CA THR A 98 2.75 1.19 14.48
C THR A 98 2.72 0.51 13.13
N TRP A 99 3.59 0.94 12.24
CA TRP A 99 3.80 0.25 11.00
C TRP A 99 4.51 -1.08 11.18
N PHE A 100 4.35 -2.00 10.23
CA PHE A 100 5.08 -3.27 10.23
C PHE A 100 6.44 -3.13 9.55
N VAL A 101 6.53 -2.36 8.47
CA VAL A 101 7.81 -2.06 7.80
C VAL A 101 8.42 -0.81 8.43
N ASP A 102 9.68 -0.91 8.88
CA ASP A 102 10.42 0.26 9.38
C ASP A 102 10.56 1.33 8.29
N ARG A 103 10.46 2.61 8.65
CA ARG A 103 10.55 3.72 7.68
C ARG A 103 11.00 5.02 8.33
N ASN A 104 11.41 5.98 7.51
CA ASN A 104 11.80 7.32 7.94
C ASN A 104 10.94 8.41 7.28
N TRP A 105 9.66 8.48 7.68
CA TRP A 105 8.72 9.49 7.24
C TRP A 105 8.61 10.68 8.19
N GLY A 106 9.49 10.76 9.20
CA GLY A 106 9.46 11.79 10.24
C GLY A 106 8.40 11.47 11.28
N ILE A 107 7.50 12.43 11.56
CA ILE A 107 6.42 12.25 12.55
C ILE A 107 5.38 11.18 12.16
N TYR A 108 5.43 10.73 10.89
CA TYR A 108 4.53 9.72 10.33
C TYR A 108 5.14 8.31 10.30
N SER A 109 6.33 8.12 10.89
CA SER A 109 6.94 6.82 11.16
C SER A 109 6.39 6.16 12.42
#